data_AF-A0A2V9L6K1-F1
#
_entry.id   AF-A0A2V9L6K1-F1
#
_cell.length_a   1.000
_cell.length_b   1.000
_cell.length_c   1.000
_cell.angle_alpha   90.00
_cell.angle_beta   90.00
_cell.angle_gamma   90.00
#
_symmetry.space_group_name_H-M   'P 1'
#
loop_
_entity.id
_entity.type
_entity.pdbx_description
1 polymer ?
#
loop_
_entity_poly.entity_id
_entity_poly.type
_entity_poly.pdbx_seq_one_letter_code
_entity_poly.pdbx_strand_id
1 'polypeptide(L)'
;MTLGDIVSKCECREKLAQLMSTWRRTDRPKFKQDCREASGETKLGIYFWARIGDYKEKEIFKFELDSYDRGPRSKVLSEFSRLKQCDVPGGILSHHQERVQEFLAGIRGSEPMSPSWPRAPLAEMSEQHVKEWVNLHQQFVDEWRTAAKGNLGPSDVVGIGGPRKGN
;
A
#
# COMPACT_ATOMS: atom_id res chain seq x y z
N MET A 1 12.14 15.31 -10.07
CA MET A 1 12.36 14.26 -11.08
C MET A 1 11.00 13.68 -11.44
N THR A 2 10.54 13.81 -12.68
CA THR A 2 9.16 13.47 -13.06
C THR A 2 8.88 11.96 -13.00
N LEU A 3 7.60 11.57 -12.99
CA LEU A 3 7.20 10.18 -13.21
C LEU A 3 7.80 9.60 -14.51
N GLY A 4 7.91 10.41 -15.56
CA GLY A 4 8.57 10.04 -16.82
C GLY A 4 10.05 9.68 -16.62
N ASP A 5 10.74 10.39 -15.73
CA ASP A 5 12.15 10.11 -15.39
C ASP A 5 12.32 8.83 -14.57
N ILE A 6 11.39 8.53 -13.66
CA ILE A 6 11.39 7.27 -12.90
C ILE A 6 11.15 6.10 -13.87
N VAL A 7 10.17 6.22 -14.76
CA VAL A 7 9.88 5.20 -15.77
C VAL A 7 11.08 5.01 -16.71
N SER A 8 11.76 6.08 -17.13
CA SER A 8 12.92 5.97 -18.02
C SER A 8 14.12 5.29 -17.34
N LYS A 9 14.29 5.44 -16.03
CA LYS A 9 15.38 4.82 -15.26
C LYS A 9 15.06 3.41 -14.73
N CYS A 10 13.81 2.99 -14.79
CA CYS A 10 13.41 1.65 -14.38
C CYS A 10 13.94 0.60 -15.36
N GLU A 11 14.62 -0.43 -14.84
CA GLU A 11 15.15 -1.55 -15.62
C GLU A 11 14.04 -2.48 -16.16
N CYS A 12 12.85 -2.42 -15.55
CA CYS A 12 11.68 -3.26 -15.86
C CYS A 12 10.44 -2.40 -16.10
N ARG A 13 10.50 -1.52 -17.11
CA ARG A 13 9.45 -0.52 -17.39
C ARG A 13 8.06 -1.13 -17.59
N GLU A 14 7.97 -2.27 -18.25
CA GLU A 14 6.70 -2.96 -18.51
C GLU A 14 6.04 -3.45 -17.22
N LYS A 15 6.82 -4.02 -16.30
CA LYS A 15 6.34 -4.46 -14.98
C LYS A 15 5.94 -3.27 -14.10
N LEU A 16 6.67 -2.16 -14.18
CA LEU A 16 6.29 -0.92 -13.50
C LEU A 16 4.97 -0.37 -14.05
N ALA A 17 4.81 -0.33 -15.36
CA ALA A 17 3.57 0.08 -16.01
C ALA A 17 2.39 -0.83 -15.62
N GLN A 18 2.63 -2.15 -15.57
CA GLN A 18 1.64 -3.13 -15.12
C GLN A 18 1.23 -2.86 -13.68
N LEU A 19 2.20 -2.80 -12.75
CA LEU A 19 1.97 -2.51 -11.33
C LEU A 19 1.17 -1.22 -11.13
N MET A 20 1.51 -0.15 -11.85
CA MET A 20 0.78 1.11 -11.81
C MET A 20 -0.64 0.99 -12.39
N SER A 21 -0.82 0.29 -13.50
CA SER A 21 -2.11 0.13 -14.16
C SER A 21 -3.07 -0.75 -13.36
N THR A 22 -2.57 -1.81 -12.72
CA THR A 22 -3.38 -2.73 -11.92
C THR A 22 -3.90 -2.02 -10.68
N TRP A 23 -3.06 -1.22 -9.99
CA TRP A 23 -3.52 -0.43 -8.84
C TRP A 23 -4.56 0.64 -9.19
N ARG A 24 -4.55 1.17 -10.44
CA ARG A 24 -5.51 2.18 -10.91
C ARG A 24 -6.91 1.64 -11.19
N ARG A 25 -7.04 0.35 -11.52
CA ARG A 25 -8.26 -0.24 -12.09
C ARG A 25 -9.24 -0.80 -11.04
N THR A 26 -8.91 -0.76 -9.76
CA THR A 26 -9.82 -1.20 -8.70
C THR A 26 -10.81 -0.08 -8.35
N ASP A 27 -12.04 -0.23 -8.87
CA ASP A 27 -13.08 0.79 -9.01
C ASP A 27 -13.83 1.22 -7.72
N ARG A 28 -13.78 2.53 -7.42
CA ARG A 28 -14.75 3.42 -6.73
C ARG A 28 -14.26 4.87 -6.85
N PRO A 29 -15.13 5.87 -6.98
CA PRO A 29 -14.75 7.30 -7.12
C PRO A 29 -14.01 7.95 -5.92
N LYS A 30 -13.62 7.18 -4.89
CA LYS A 30 -12.85 7.66 -3.73
C LYS A 30 -11.39 7.17 -3.70
N PHE A 31 -10.94 6.44 -4.72
CA PHE A 31 -9.56 5.99 -4.81
C PHE A 31 -8.67 7.11 -5.36
N LYS A 32 -7.69 7.53 -4.56
CA LYS A 32 -6.62 8.40 -5.03
C LYS A 32 -5.32 7.59 -4.96
N GLN A 33 -4.80 7.25 -6.13
CA GLN A 33 -3.39 6.92 -6.25
C GLN A 33 -2.63 8.25 -6.23
N ASP A 34 -1.79 8.44 -5.23
CA ASP A 34 -0.94 9.63 -5.15
C ASP A 34 0.51 9.22 -5.43
N CYS A 35 0.97 9.47 -6.65
CA CYS A 35 2.36 9.30 -7.03
C CYS A 35 3.17 10.45 -6.42
N ARG A 36 3.74 10.24 -5.23
CA ARG A 36 4.59 11.25 -4.58
C ARG A 36 6.06 10.98 -4.86
N GLU A 37 6.88 12.03 -4.98
CA GLU A 37 8.33 11.88 -4.97
C GLU A 37 8.78 11.44 -3.56
N ALA A 38 9.78 10.58 -3.48
CA ALA A 38 10.38 10.22 -2.21
C ALA A 38 11.19 11.40 -1.66
N SER A 39 10.91 11.82 -0.43
CA SER A 39 11.73 12.82 0.26
C SER A 39 13.00 12.16 0.80
N GLY A 40 14.10 12.24 0.04
CA GLY A 40 15.44 11.77 0.45
C GLY A 40 16.41 11.67 -0.72
N GLU A 41 17.66 12.13 -0.54
CA GLU A 41 18.62 12.45 -1.61
C GLU A 41 19.20 11.25 -2.40
N THR A 42 18.89 10.00 -2.04
CA THR A 42 19.50 8.81 -2.66
C THR A 42 18.52 7.76 -3.18
N LYS A 43 17.21 7.92 -2.94
CA LYS A 43 16.19 6.94 -3.31
C LYS A 43 14.99 7.62 -3.94
N LEU A 44 14.56 7.13 -5.10
CA LEU A 44 13.39 7.63 -5.82
C LEU A 44 12.33 6.55 -5.88
N GLY A 45 11.05 6.90 -5.84
CA GLY A 45 10.01 5.87 -5.85
C GLY A 45 8.60 6.36 -6.14
N ILE A 46 7.72 5.41 -6.45
CA ILE A 46 6.28 5.62 -6.64
C ILE A 46 5.56 4.98 -5.46
N TYR A 47 4.69 5.73 -4.83
CA TYR A 47 3.96 5.30 -3.64
C TYR A 47 2.53 4.91 -3.97
N PHE A 48 2.03 3.88 -3.30
CA PHE A 48 0.69 3.35 -3.51
C PHE A 48 -0.09 3.55 -2.21
N TRP A 49 -1.07 4.45 -2.25
CA TRP A 49 -1.83 4.89 -1.09
C TRP A 49 -3.29 4.46 -1.18
N ALA A 50 -3.92 4.24 -0.03
CA ALA A 50 -5.36 4.07 0.07
C ALA A 50 -5.95 5.01 1.12
N ARG A 51 -7.15 5.53 0.83
CA ARG A 51 -8.02 6.16 1.82
C ARG A 51 -9.01 5.12 2.35
N ILE A 52 -9.11 5.02 3.67
CA ILE A 52 -10.00 4.11 4.40
C ILE A 52 -10.97 4.99 5.18
N GLY A 53 -12.28 4.87 4.97
CA GLY A 53 -13.29 5.70 5.65
C GLY A 53 -12.99 7.21 5.61
N ASP A 54 -13.11 7.88 6.76
CA ASP A 54 -12.76 9.28 6.97
C ASP A 54 -11.29 9.49 7.37
N TYR A 55 -10.49 8.42 7.40
CA TYR A 55 -9.08 8.50 7.75
C TYR A 55 -8.25 9.16 6.63
N LYS A 56 -7.08 9.72 7.03
CA LYS A 56 -6.07 10.27 6.12
C LYS A 56 -5.55 9.17 5.17
N GLU A 57 -5.05 9.58 4.00
CA GLU A 57 -4.38 8.68 3.05
C GLU A 57 -3.23 7.95 3.73
N LYS A 58 -3.17 6.62 3.56
CA LYS A 58 -2.13 5.76 4.14
C LYS A 58 -1.36 5.05 3.05
N GLU A 59 -0.04 5.02 3.19
CA GLU A 59 0.87 4.30 2.30
C GLU A 59 0.72 2.80 2.54
N ILE A 60 0.48 2.06 1.46
CA ILE A 60 0.25 0.61 1.50
C ILE A 60 1.53 -0.11 1.10
N PHE A 61 2.11 0.29 -0.03
CA PHE A 61 3.38 -0.22 -0.52
C PHE A 61 4.03 0.81 -1.44
N LYS A 62 5.28 0.56 -1.82
CA LYS A 62 6.09 1.47 -2.62
C LYS A 62 6.90 0.71 -3.67
N PHE A 63 7.08 1.34 -4.82
CA PHE A 63 8.12 1.03 -5.79
C PHE A 63 9.33 1.94 -5.56
N GLU A 64 10.54 1.38 -5.50
CA GLU A 64 11.79 2.11 -5.31
C GLU A 64 12.82 1.82 -6.40
N LEU A 65 13.51 2.89 -6.84
CA LEU A 65 14.78 2.84 -7.55
C LEU A 65 15.89 3.12 -6.55
N ASP A 66 16.66 2.08 -6.25
CA ASP A 66 17.77 2.15 -5.31
C ASP A 66 19.08 2.31 -6.11
N SER A 67 19.71 3.48 -6.04
CA SER A 67 20.97 3.76 -6.75
C SER A 67 22.15 3.40 -5.85
N TYR A 68 22.72 2.21 -6.04
CA TYR A 68 24.04 1.85 -5.50
C TYR A 68 25.08 1.77 -6.63
N ASP A 69 26.37 1.72 -6.29
CA ASP A 69 27.53 1.61 -7.22
C ASP A 69 27.43 0.45 -8.24
N ARG A 70 26.45 -0.44 -8.12
CA ARG A 70 26.18 -1.56 -9.04
C ARG A 70 24.99 -1.32 -9.99
N GLY A 71 24.51 -0.07 -10.10
CA GLY A 71 23.38 0.35 -10.94
C GLY A 71 22.04 0.41 -10.19
N PRO A 72 21.03 1.14 -10.72
CA PRO A 72 19.72 1.29 -10.09
C PRO A 72 18.98 -0.05 -10.09
N ARG A 73 18.63 -0.57 -8.91
CA ARG A 73 17.80 -1.78 -8.79
C ARG A 73 16.37 -1.40 -8.46
N SER A 74 15.45 -1.85 -9.30
CA SER A 74 14.02 -1.63 -9.16
C SER A 74 13.42 -2.61 -8.16
N LYS A 75 12.76 -2.13 -7.12
CA LYS A 75 12.20 -2.96 -6.04
C LYS A 75 10.77 -2.57 -5.71
N VAL A 76 9.98 -3.52 -5.23
CA VAL A 76 8.72 -3.27 -4.54
C VAL A 76 8.88 -3.63 -3.07
N LEU A 77 8.25 -2.86 -2.18
CA LEU A 77 8.25 -3.13 -0.75
C LEU A 77 6.91 -2.79 -0.10
N SER A 78 6.52 -3.55 0.92
CA SER A 78 5.38 -3.21 1.80
C SER A 78 5.88 -2.33 2.96
N GLU A 79 5.11 -1.32 3.36
CA GLU A 79 5.52 -0.34 4.37
C GLU A 79 4.82 -0.57 5.72
N PHE A 80 5.15 -1.69 6.36
CA PHE A 80 4.48 -2.12 7.59
C PHE A 80 4.68 -1.17 8.76
N SER A 81 5.83 -0.48 8.86
CA SER A 81 6.06 0.50 9.94
C SER A 81 5.04 1.63 9.90
N ARG A 82 4.70 2.13 8.71
CA ARG A 82 3.68 3.17 8.55
C ARG A 82 2.30 2.63 8.85
N LEU A 83 1.97 1.44 8.35
CA LEU A 83 0.67 0.80 8.62
C LEU A 83 0.43 0.57 10.11
N LYS A 84 1.46 0.18 10.89
CA LYS A 84 1.39 0.07 12.36
C LYS A 84 1.00 1.38 13.04
N GLN A 85 1.45 2.52 12.53
CA GLN A 85 1.13 3.85 13.07
C GLN A 85 -0.25 4.38 12.66
N CYS A 86 -1.00 3.62 11.86
CA CYS A 86 -2.22 4.08 11.21
C CYS A 86 -3.49 3.39 11.73
N ASP A 87 -3.45 2.82 12.94
CA ASP A 87 -4.59 2.15 13.58
C ASP A 87 -5.17 1.00 12.74
N VAL A 88 -4.33 0.32 11.95
CA VAL A 88 -4.72 -0.94 11.31
C VAL A 88 -4.97 -1.97 12.40
N PRO A 89 -6.13 -2.64 12.44
CA PRO A 89 -6.39 -3.69 13.41
C PRO A 89 -5.29 -4.76 13.39
N GLY A 90 -4.74 -5.08 14.57
CA GLY A 90 -3.57 -5.97 14.69
C GLY A 90 -3.74 -7.31 13.99
N GLY A 91 -4.92 -7.93 14.09
CA GLY A 91 -5.21 -9.20 13.39
C GLY A 91 -5.16 -9.10 11.86
N ILE A 92 -5.61 -7.97 11.29
CA ILE A 92 -5.55 -7.74 9.84
C ILE A 92 -4.11 -7.50 9.40
N LEU A 93 -3.37 -6.68 10.15
CA LEU A 93 -1.99 -6.36 9.83
C LEU A 93 -1.08 -7.58 9.94
N SER A 94 -1.20 -8.38 11.00
CA SER A 94 -0.38 -9.59 11.18
C SER A 94 -0.64 -10.61 10.06
N HIS A 95 -1.90 -10.88 9.72
CA HIS A 95 -2.21 -11.78 8.60
C HIS A 95 -1.73 -11.23 7.25
N HIS A 96 -1.75 -9.92 7.04
CA HIS A 96 -1.19 -9.34 5.83
C HIS A 96 0.34 -9.46 5.79
N GLN A 97 1.01 -9.27 6.93
CA GLN A 97 2.45 -9.46 7.05
C GLN A 97 2.86 -10.91 6.73
N GLU A 98 2.13 -11.91 7.25
CA GLU A 98 2.35 -13.32 6.94
C GLU A 98 2.16 -13.61 5.44
N ARG A 99 1.05 -13.14 4.84
CA ARG A 99 0.79 -13.29 3.40
C ARG A 99 1.88 -12.69 2.53
N VAL A 100 2.41 -11.51 2.90
CA VAL A 100 3.54 -10.88 2.20
C VAL A 100 4.81 -11.73 2.33
N GLN A 101 5.10 -12.24 3.53
CA GLN A 101 6.26 -13.09 3.77
C GLN A 101 6.21 -14.37 2.92
N GLU A 102 5.07 -15.04 2.91
CA GLU A 102 4.83 -16.25 2.11
C GLU A 102 4.97 -15.97 0.61
N PHE A 103 4.32 -14.91 0.12
CA PHE A 103 4.41 -14.51 -1.29
C PHE A 103 5.87 -14.25 -1.70
N LEU A 104 6.62 -13.51 -0.89
CA LEU A 104 8.00 -13.15 -1.20
C LEU A 104 8.97 -14.33 -1.09
N ALA A 105 8.70 -15.33 -0.24
CA ALA A 105 9.54 -16.52 -0.12
C ALA A 105 9.69 -17.29 -1.44
N GLY A 106 8.72 -17.17 -2.36
CA GLY A 106 8.77 -17.76 -3.70
C GLY A 106 9.55 -16.95 -4.74
N ILE A 107 10.08 -15.76 -4.39
CA ILE A 107 10.70 -14.83 -5.35
C ILE A 107 12.20 -14.74 -5.07
N ARG A 108 13.02 -14.98 -6.11
CA ARG A 108 14.48 -14.91 -5.99
C ARG A 108 14.94 -13.51 -5.56
N GLY A 109 15.89 -13.47 -4.63
CA GLY A 109 16.50 -12.21 -4.17
C GLY A 109 15.57 -11.31 -3.35
N SER A 110 14.41 -11.82 -2.93
CA SER A 110 13.53 -11.14 -1.99
C SER A 110 14.09 -11.14 -0.58
N GLU A 111 13.56 -10.24 0.25
CA GLU A 111 13.84 -10.13 1.67
C GLU A 111 12.52 -10.22 2.44
N PRO A 112 11.91 -11.42 2.54
CA PRO A 112 10.58 -11.60 3.11
C PRO A 112 10.56 -11.27 4.61
N MET A 113 11.62 -11.60 5.33
CA MET A 113 11.66 -11.54 6.81
C MET A 113 11.86 -10.13 7.39
N SER A 114 11.92 -9.09 6.55
CA SER A 114 12.04 -7.72 7.04
C SER A 114 10.77 -7.32 7.81
N PRO A 115 10.87 -6.93 9.10
CA PRO A 115 9.70 -6.64 9.94
C PRO A 115 9.02 -5.31 9.59
N SER A 116 9.71 -4.47 8.82
CA SER A 116 9.28 -3.13 8.44
C SER A 116 9.09 -2.99 6.93
N TRP A 117 9.99 -3.62 6.16
CA TRP A 117 10.14 -3.38 4.71
C TRP A 117 10.41 -4.68 3.96
N PRO A 118 9.50 -5.66 3.99
CA PRO A 118 9.65 -6.83 3.14
C PRO A 118 9.62 -6.39 1.68
N ARG A 119 10.54 -6.93 0.87
CA ARG A 119 10.79 -6.42 -0.48
C ARG A 119 11.19 -7.50 -1.49
N ALA A 120 10.92 -7.25 -2.76
CA ALA A 120 11.39 -8.05 -3.88
C ALA A 120 12.00 -7.18 -4.98
N PRO A 121 13.04 -7.66 -5.68
CA PRO A 121 13.50 -7.06 -6.93
C PRO A 121 12.42 -7.24 -8.00
N LEU A 122 12.00 -6.14 -8.65
CA LEU A 122 10.98 -6.19 -9.69
C LEU A 122 11.44 -7.01 -10.91
N ALA A 123 12.76 -7.05 -11.16
CA ALA A 123 13.36 -7.87 -12.20
C ALA A 123 13.06 -9.38 -12.03
N GLU A 124 12.96 -9.86 -10.79
CA GLU A 124 12.75 -11.27 -10.45
C GLU A 124 11.25 -11.65 -10.38
N MET A 125 10.35 -10.67 -10.49
CA MET A 125 8.90 -10.92 -10.50
C MET A 125 8.41 -11.27 -11.91
N SER A 126 7.63 -12.34 -12.06
CA SER A 126 6.86 -12.56 -13.29
C SER A 126 5.71 -11.54 -13.40
N GLU A 127 5.09 -11.39 -14.56
CA GLU A 127 3.86 -10.60 -14.68
C GLU A 127 2.76 -11.08 -13.72
N GLN A 128 2.68 -12.40 -13.51
CA GLN A 128 1.73 -13.00 -12.58
C GLN A 128 2.04 -12.58 -11.14
N HIS A 129 3.32 -12.60 -10.73
CA HIS A 129 3.74 -12.10 -9.42
C HIS A 129 3.38 -10.62 -9.23
N VAL A 130 3.52 -9.78 -10.27
CA VAL A 130 3.13 -8.36 -10.18
C VAL A 130 1.63 -8.22 -9.93
N LYS A 131 0.78 -8.99 -10.61
CA LYS A 131 -0.67 -8.98 -10.39
C LYS A 131 -1.03 -9.48 -8.99
N GLU A 132 -0.43 -10.57 -8.55
CA GLU A 132 -0.65 -11.16 -7.23
C GLU A 132 -0.21 -10.22 -6.11
N TRP A 133 0.93 -9.54 -6.26
CA TRP A 133 1.40 -8.53 -5.33
C TRP A 133 0.37 -7.40 -5.14
N VAL A 134 -0.16 -6.88 -6.24
CA VAL A 134 -1.19 -5.84 -6.20
C VAL A 134 -2.48 -6.36 -5.55
N ASN A 135 -2.93 -7.56 -5.94
CA ASN A 135 -4.13 -8.18 -5.39
C ASN A 135 -4.02 -8.44 -3.88
N LEU A 136 -2.85 -8.85 -3.41
CA LEU A 136 -2.59 -9.11 -2.00
C LEU A 136 -2.75 -7.82 -1.16
N HIS A 137 -2.25 -6.69 -1.66
CA HIS A 137 -2.43 -5.40 -0.97
C HIS A 137 -3.85 -4.85 -1.12
N GLN A 138 -4.54 -5.16 -2.22
CA GLN A 138 -5.95 -4.82 -2.40
C GLN A 138 -6.86 -5.57 -1.41
N GLN A 139 -6.64 -6.87 -1.22
CA GLN A 139 -7.36 -7.68 -0.23
C GLN A 139 -7.20 -7.11 1.18
N PHE A 140 -5.96 -6.75 1.56
CA PHE A 140 -5.68 -6.08 2.83
C PHE A 140 -6.49 -4.78 3.00
N VAL A 141 -6.51 -3.93 1.96
CA VAL A 141 -7.28 -2.68 1.97
C VAL A 141 -8.79 -2.94 2.15
N ASP A 142 -9.34 -3.98 1.52
CA ASP A 142 -10.76 -4.29 1.59
C ASP A 142 -11.16 -4.93 2.93
N GLU A 143 -10.30 -5.77 3.50
CA GLU A 143 -10.44 -6.29 4.88
C GLU A 143 -10.44 -5.13 5.89
N TRP A 144 -9.46 -4.22 5.77
CA TRP A 144 -9.36 -3.07 6.66
C TRP A 144 -10.60 -2.16 6.55
N ARG A 145 -11.10 -1.91 5.34
CA ARG A 145 -12.36 -1.17 5.15
C ARG A 145 -13.55 -1.83 5.81
N THR A 146 -13.65 -3.15 5.69
CA THR A 146 -14.75 -3.91 6.26
C THR A 146 -14.74 -3.81 7.78
N ALA A 147 -13.56 -3.97 8.39
CA ALA A 147 -13.39 -3.77 9.84
C ALA A 147 -13.67 -2.32 10.27
N ALA A 148 -13.23 -1.33 9.50
CA ALA A 148 -13.50 0.08 9.78
C ALA A 148 -15.02 0.38 9.75
N LYS A 149 -15.79 -0.26 8.86
CA LYS A 149 -17.26 -0.15 8.85
C LYS A 149 -17.93 -0.89 10.01
N GLY A 150 -17.39 -2.05 10.41
CA GLY A 150 -17.92 -2.82 11.54
C GLY A 150 -17.67 -2.15 12.91
N ASN A 151 -16.59 -1.37 13.03
CA ASN A 151 -16.30 -0.55 14.22
C ASN A 151 -17.04 0.81 14.21
N LEU A 152 -17.70 1.17 13.11
CA LEU A 152 -18.67 2.27 13.06
C LEU A 152 -20.03 1.74 13.53
N GLY A 153 -20.16 1.51 14.85
CA GLY A 153 -21.47 1.48 15.52
C GLY A 153 -22.18 2.83 15.35
N PRO A 154 -23.53 2.86 15.36
CA PRO A 154 -24.32 3.91 14.73
C PRO A 154 -23.96 5.31 15.25
N SER A 155 -23.39 6.15 14.39
CA SER A 155 -23.40 7.59 14.56
C SER A 155 -24.80 8.10 14.20
N ASP A 156 -25.79 7.79 15.03
CA ASP A 156 -27.12 8.45 15.06
C ASP A 156 -27.98 7.86 16.19
N VAL A 157 -27.78 8.38 17.40
CA VAL A 157 -28.92 8.77 18.25
C VAL A 157 -28.62 10.17 18.76
N VAL A 158 -28.96 11.16 17.94
CA VAL A 158 -29.35 12.49 18.41
C VAL A 158 -30.57 12.28 19.29
N GLY A 159 -30.33 12.12 20.58
CA GLY A 159 -31.33 12.13 21.64
C GLY A 159 -31.20 13.40 22.47
N ILE A 160 -31.04 14.56 21.82
CA ILE A 160 -31.29 15.86 22.47
C ILE A 160 -32.81 16.00 22.59
N GLY A 161 -33.39 15.21 23.49
CA GLY A 161 -34.76 15.32 23.96
C GLY A 161 -34.74 15.81 25.39
N GLY A 162 -34.33 17.06 25.60
CA GLY A 162 -34.51 17.71 26.89
C GLY A 162 -36.00 17.76 27.25
N PRO A 163 -36.41 17.42 28.49
CA PRO A 163 -37.76 17.74 28.93
C PRO A 163 -37.88 19.26 29.04
N ARG A 164 -38.70 19.84 28.15
CA ARG A 164 -39.28 21.18 28.30
C ARG A 164 -40.04 21.23 29.63
N LYS A 165 -39.81 22.30 30.38
CA LYS A 165 -40.68 22.76 31.49
C LYS A 165 -42.14 22.83 31.04
N GLY A 166 -43.03 22.35 31.90
CA GLY A 166 -44.47 22.63 31.89
C GLY A 166 -44.93 22.81 33.34
N ASN A 167 -45.74 23.84 33.58
CA ASN A 167 -46.22 24.37 34.86
C ASN A 167 -46.80 23.32 35.82
#